data_AF-A0A4U0VXA1-F1
#
_entry.id   AF-A0A4U0VXA1-F1
#
_cell.length_a   1.000
_cell.length_b   1.000
_cell.length_c   1.000
_cell.angle_alpha   90.00
_cell.angle_beta   90.00
_cell.angle_gamma   90.00
#
_symmetry.space_group_name_H-M   'P 1'
#
loop_
_entity.id
_entity.type
_entity.pdbx_description
1 polymer ?
#
loop_
_entity_poly.entity_id
_entity_poly.type
_entity_poly.pdbx_seq_one_letter_code
_entity_poly.pdbx_strand_id
1 'polypeptide(L)'
;MDTQVKEWQERAEQFKPLDLKTIEGPLGELDAHLTLRSYIVGYSQTDADTTVWTTLRANRVAYAYIKQSLMINLARWFKFIEETNPEITTTLPERPAKDEKKTRDEGGNYDIGLQDAGDGVVTRFPPEPS
;
A
#
# COMPACT_ATOMS: atom_id res chain seq x y z
N MET A 1 25.96 1.34 5.06
CA MET A 1 24.48 1.34 5.13
C MET A 1 24.00 2.22 6.26
N ASP A 2 24.61 2.15 7.44
CA ASP A 2 24.19 2.89 8.64
C ASP A 2 24.07 4.42 8.46
N THR A 3 24.96 5.04 7.67
CA THR A 3 24.86 6.48 7.35
C THR A 3 23.58 6.82 6.59
N GLN A 4 23.21 6.00 5.59
CA GLN A 4 21.98 6.20 4.83
C GLN A 4 20.75 5.92 5.69
N VAL A 5 20.82 4.94 6.59
CA VAL A 5 19.74 4.66 7.53
C VAL A 5 19.47 5.88 8.42
N LYS A 6 20.51 6.49 8.99
CA LYS A 6 20.38 7.71 9.80
C LYS A 6 19.82 8.89 9.01
N GLU A 7 20.30 9.08 7.77
CA GLU A 7 19.77 10.14 6.90
C GLU A 7 18.26 9.99 6.68
N TRP A 8 17.77 8.77 6.42
CA TRP A 8 16.33 8.53 6.24
C TRP A 8 15.53 8.68 7.54
N GLN A 9 16.11 8.37 8.69
CA GLN A 9 15.50 8.66 10.00
C GLN A 9 15.35 10.16 10.23
N GLU A 10 16.35 10.97 9.86
CA GLU A 10 16.27 12.43 9.95
C GLU A 10 15.24 13.00 8.94
N ARG A 11 15.23 12.48 7.70
CA ARG A 11 14.22 12.86 6.70
C ARG A 11 12.80 12.52 7.14
N ALA A 12 12.62 11.46 7.94
CA ALA A 12 11.31 11.08 8.44
C ALA A 12 10.63 12.20 9.25
N GLU A 13 11.40 13.09 9.89
CA GLU A 13 10.89 14.27 10.60
C GLU A 13 10.06 15.19 9.69
N GLN A 14 10.40 15.26 8.40
CA GLN A 14 9.70 16.09 7.41
C GLN A 14 8.30 15.56 7.09
N PHE A 15 8.00 14.31 7.42
CA PHE A 15 6.66 13.72 7.26
C PHE A 15 5.74 13.92 8.47
N LYS A 16 6.23 14.51 9.57
CA LYS A 16 5.42 14.75 10.78
C LYS A 16 4.37 15.87 10.66
N PRO A 17 4.62 16.98 9.92
CA PRO A 17 3.63 18.05 9.78
C PRO A 17 2.28 17.55 9.23
N LEU A 18 1.18 18.05 9.77
CA LEU A 18 -0.18 17.70 9.35
C LEU A 18 -0.70 18.60 8.21
N ASP A 19 0.19 19.13 7.38
CA ASP A 19 -0.15 19.98 6.24
C ASP A 19 0.32 19.35 4.93
N LEU A 20 -0.63 19.00 4.05
CA LEU A 20 -0.36 18.27 2.81
C LEU A 20 0.64 19.00 1.91
N LYS A 21 0.53 20.32 1.79
CA LYS A 21 1.40 21.12 0.91
C LYS A 21 2.87 21.04 1.32
N THR A 22 3.14 20.89 2.61
CA THR A 22 4.51 20.80 3.13
C THR A 22 5.11 19.41 2.98
N ILE A 23 4.28 18.37 3.11
CA ILE A 23 4.73 16.98 3.05
C ILE A 23 4.73 16.41 1.62
N GLU A 24 3.98 17.01 0.68
CA GLU A 24 3.87 16.49 -0.70
C GLU A 24 5.22 16.45 -1.44
N GLY A 25 6.06 17.48 -1.28
CA GLY A 25 7.41 17.50 -1.85
C GLY A 25 8.27 16.34 -1.32
N PRO A 26 8.48 16.23 0.01
CA PRO A 26 9.19 15.10 0.61
C PRO A 26 8.61 13.72 0.24
N LEU A 27 7.28 13.59 0.14
CA LEU A 27 6.64 12.34 -0.27
C LEU A 27 6.97 11.99 -1.72
N GLY A 28 7.02 12.98 -2.61
CA GLY A 28 7.44 12.80 -3.99
C GLY A 28 8.91 12.38 -4.12
N GLU A 29 9.80 12.93 -3.28
CA GLU A 29 11.20 12.48 -3.21
C GLU A 29 11.32 11.02 -2.76
N LEU A 30 10.53 10.62 -1.75
CA LEU A 30 10.48 9.24 -1.29
C LEU A 30 9.94 8.29 -2.38
N ASP A 31 8.88 8.67 -3.10
CA ASP A 31 8.35 7.88 -4.23
C ASP A 31 9.41 7.70 -5.33
N ALA A 32 10.09 8.79 -5.70
CA ALA A 32 11.17 8.75 -6.69
C ALA A 32 12.31 7.82 -6.25
N HIS A 33 12.72 7.90 -4.97
CA HIS A 33 13.74 7.02 -4.41
C HIS A 33 13.34 5.54 -4.46
N LEU A 34 12.05 5.24 -4.30
CA LEU A 34 11.49 3.89 -4.32
C LEU A 34 11.21 3.34 -5.73
N THR A 35 11.45 4.10 -6.81
CA THR A 35 11.13 3.67 -8.19
C THR A 35 11.73 2.31 -8.56
N LEU A 36 12.98 2.06 -8.18
CA LEU A 36 13.71 0.82 -8.48
C LEU A 36 14.12 0.06 -7.22
N ARG A 37 13.41 0.28 -6.10
CA ARG A 37 13.76 -0.27 -4.79
C ARG A 37 12.55 -0.88 -4.08
N SER A 38 12.80 -2.02 -3.43
CA SER A 38 11.81 -2.67 -2.55
C SER A 38 11.91 -2.21 -1.09
N TYR A 39 13.09 -1.77 -0.66
CA TYR A 39 13.36 -1.20 0.67
C TYR A 39 14.07 0.15 0.52
N ILE A 40 13.96 1.02 1.51
CA ILE A 40 14.56 2.36 1.47
C ILE A 40 16.10 2.26 1.39
N VAL A 41 16.71 1.36 2.16
CA VAL A 41 18.16 1.12 2.18
C VAL A 41 18.46 -0.36 2.00
N GLY A 42 19.29 -0.69 1.01
CA GLY A 42 19.74 -2.07 0.77
C GLY A 42 18.69 -2.97 0.13
N TYR A 43 18.73 -4.26 0.48
CA TYR A 43 17.92 -5.33 -0.12
C TYR A 43 17.06 -6.10 0.90
N SER A 44 17.09 -5.67 2.16
CA SER A 44 16.34 -6.25 3.27
C SER A 44 15.73 -5.12 4.10
N GLN A 45 14.77 -5.44 4.95
CA GLN A 45 14.19 -4.47 5.87
C GLN A 45 15.26 -3.87 6.79
N THR A 46 15.24 -2.55 6.91
CA THR A 46 16.12 -1.81 7.82
C THR A 46 15.31 -0.92 8.76
N ASP A 47 15.97 -0.35 9.77
CA ASP A 47 15.35 0.61 10.69
C ASP A 47 14.79 1.84 9.96
N ALA A 48 15.38 2.22 8.81
CA ALA A 48 14.87 3.32 7.99
C ALA A 48 13.45 3.04 7.49
N ASP A 49 13.19 1.82 7.00
CA ASP A 49 11.86 1.42 6.54
C ASP A 49 10.82 1.50 7.66
N THR A 50 11.17 0.94 8.83
CA THR A 50 10.28 0.93 10.00
C THR A 50 10.02 2.35 10.52
N THR A 51 11.03 3.20 10.64
CA THR A 51 10.86 4.58 11.12
C THR A 51 10.03 5.43 10.14
N VAL A 52 10.30 5.35 8.85
CA VAL A 52 9.54 6.12 7.84
C VAL A 52 8.10 5.61 7.78
N TRP A 53 7.89 4.29 7.76
CA TRP A 53 6.56 3.70 7.68
C TRP A 53 5.71 4.07 8.89
N THR A 54 6.25 3.95 10.11
CA THR A 54 5.54 4.31 11.35
C THR A 54 5.19 5.79 11.41
N THR A 55 6.10 6.66 10.95
CA THR A 55 5.85 8.11 10.89
C THR A 55 4.71 8.44 9.91
N LEU A 56 4.71 7.82 8.73
CA LEU A 56 3.65 7.98 7.73
C LEU A 56 2.31 7.41 8.22
N ARG A 57 2.33 6.27 8.91
CA ARG A 57 1.13 5.63 9.46
C ARG A 57 0.49 6.46 10.57
N ALA A 58 1.30 7.13 11.40
CA ALA A 58 0.84 8.00 12.48
C ALA A 58 0.22 9.32 11.95
N ASN A 59 0.74 9.86 10.85
CA ASN A 59 0.23 11.06 10.21
C ASN A 59 -1.05 10.76 9.39
N ARG A 60 -2.19 11.29 9.85
CA ARG A 60 -3.48 11.10 9.18
C ARG A 60 -3.54 11.66 7.76
N VAL A 61 -2.83 12.77 7.50
CA VAL A 61 -2.84 13.45 6.19
C VAL A 61 -2.01 12.64 5.20
N ALA A 62 -0.80 12.25 5.61
CA ALA A 62 0.06 11.38 4.80
C ALA A 62 -0.63 10.05 4.51
N TYR A 63 -1.20 9.38 5.52
CA TYR A 63 -1.88 8.10 5.35
C TYR A 63 -3.10 8.19 4.40
N ALA A 64 -3.92 9.24 4.54
CA ALA A 64 -5.06 9.45 3.64
C ALA A 64 -4.60 9.70 2.19
N TYR A 65 -3.50 10.43 2.00
CA TYR A 65 -2.93 10.69 0.69
C TYR A 65 -2.33 9.42 0.06
N ILE A 66 -1.57 8.63 0.82
CA ILE A 66 -1.01 7.33 0.36
C ILE A 66 -2.12 6.38 -0.09
N LYS A 67 -3.26 6.37 0.62
CA LYS A 67 -4.43 5.55 0.26
C LYS A 67 -5.06 5.90 -1.08
N GLN A 68 -4.86 7.12 -1.59
CA GLN A 68 -5.31 7.50 -2.93
C GLN A 68 -4.44 6.87 -4.04
N SER A 69 -3.27 6.31 -3.68
CA SER A 69 -2.34 5.64 -4.60
C SER A 69 -1.86 6.53 -5.76
N LEU A 70 -1.79 7.85 -5.54
CA LEU A 70 -1.27 8.81 -6.53
C LEU A 70 0.25 8.64 -6.76
N MET A 71 0.97 8.25 -5.70
CA MET A 71 2.39 7.93 -5.72
C MET A 71 2.54 6.40 -5.66
N ILE A 72 2.66 5.79 -6.84
CA ILE A 72 2.52 4.33 -7.03
C ILE A 72 3.63 3.57 -6.30
N ASN A 73 4.87 4.08 -6.31
CA ASN A 73 6.01 3.39 -5.70
C ASN A 73 5.92 3.44 -4.18
N LEU A 74 5.54 4.60 -3.64
CA LEU A 74 5.28 4.81 -2.23
C LEU A 74 4.12 3.93 -1.74
N ALA A 75 2.99 3.93 -2.44
CA ALA A 75 1.82 3.13 -2.06
C ALA A 75 2.14 1.62 -2.10
N ARG A 76 2.85 1.15 -3.13
CA ARG A 76 3.33 -0.23 -3.23
C ARG A 76 4.23 -0.59 -2.05
N TRP A 77 5.26 0.22 -1.76
CA TRP A 77 6.18 -0.03 -0.65
C TRP A 77 5.45 -0.01 0.69
N PHE A 78 4.55 0.95 0.91
CA PHE A 78 3.82 1.08 2.16
C PHE A 78 2.98 -0.17 2.47
N LYS A 79 2.27 -0.68 1.45
CA LYS A 79 1.48 -1.92 1.56
C LYS A 79 2.39 -3.14 1.73
N PHE A 80 3.49 -3.21 1.00
CA PHE A 80 4.46 -4.31 1.10
C PHE A 80 5.00 -4.44 2.53
N ILE A 81 5.43 -3.34 3.16
CA ILE A 81 5.94 -3.35 4.54
C ILE A 81 4.84 -3.77 5.54
N GLU A 82 3.58 -3.36 5.30
CA GLU A 82 2.42 -3.75 6.13
C GLU A 82 2.17 -5.27 6.05
N GLU A 83 2.25 -5.85 4.86
CA GLU A 83 2.02 -7.29 4.63
C GLU A 83 3.18 -8.17 5.12
N THR A 84 4.44 -7.71 4.98
CA THR A 84 5.61 -8.51 5.39
C THR A 84 5.90 -8.45 6.88
N ASN A 85 5.35 -7.47 7.61
CA ASN A 85 5.66 -7.25 9.03
C ASN A 85 4.41 -7.13 9.91
N PRO A 86 3.67 -8.23 10.11
CA PRO A 86 2.47 -8.23 10.94
C PRO A 86 2.72 -7.74 12.38
N GLU A 87 3.92 -7.92 12.92
CA GLU A 87 4.31 -7.46 14.26
C GLU A 87 4.29 -5.93 14.39
N ILE A 88 4.73 -5.21 13.36
CA ILE A 88 4.72 -3.74 13.34
C ILE A 88 3.28 -3.24 13.29
N THR A 89 2.42 -3.89 12.51
CA THR A 89 1.00 -3.49 12.39
C THR A 89 0.20 -3.76 13.67
N THR A 90 0.53 -4.83 14.39
CA THR A 90 -0.17 -5.25 15.63
C THR A 90 0.16 -4.35 16.82
N THR A 91 1.35 -3.74 16.84
CA THR A 91 1.81 -2.90 17.95
C THR A 91 1.34 -1.45 17.86
N LEU A 92 0.93 -0.98 16.68
CA LEU A 92 0.25 0.30 16.58
C LEU A 92 -1.20 0.12 17.04
N PRO A 93 -1.69 0.93 18.01
CA PRO A 93 -3.10 0.89 18.36
C PRO A 93 -3.90 1.19 17.09
N GLU A 94 -4.76 0.25 16.69
CA GLU A 94 -5.78 0.51 15.69
C GLU A 94 -6.50 1.77 16.13
N ARG A 95 -6.26 2.87 15.41
CA ARG A 95 -6.88 4.15 15.71
C ARG A 95 -8.39 3.87 15.70
N PRO A 96 -9.13 4.16 16.79
CA PRO A 96 -10.55 3.86 16.81
C PRO A 96 -11.17 4.56 15.61
N ALA A 97 -11.66 3.76 14.66
CA ALA A 97 -12.50 4.25 13.61
C ALA A 97 -13.67 4.91 14.34
N LYS A 98 -13.69 6.25 14.41
CA LYS A 98 -14.93 6.94 14.71
C LYS A 98 -15.92 6.40 13.70
N ASP A 99 -17.01 5.85 14.23
CA ASP A 99 -18.10 5.19 13.55
C ASP A 99 -18.55 5.92 12.27
N GLU A 100 -17.81 5.75 11.19
CA GLU A 100 -18.39 5.79 9.87
C GLU A 100 -18.99 4.41 9.68
N LYS A 101 -20.28 4.32 10.04
CA LYS A 101 -21.20 3.34 9.48
C LYS A 101 -20.88 3.21 7.99
N LYS A 102 -20.04 2.23 7.66
CA LYS A 102 -20.00 1.64 6.33
C LYS A 102 -21.39 1.04 6.13
N THR A 103 -22.28 1.81 5.53
CA THR A 103 -23.16 1.23 4.53
C THR A 103 -22.24 0.44 3.62
N ARG A 104 -22.34 -0.88 3.74
CA ARG A 104 -21.78 -1.82 2.79
C ARG A 104 -22.46 -1.50 1.47
N ASP A 105 -21.89 -0.59 0.70
CA ASP A 105 -22.20 -0.54 -0.71
C ASP A 105 -21.55 -1.79 -1.30
N GLU A 106 -22.43 -2.65 -1.79
CA GLU A 106 -22.17 -3.91 -2.44
C GLU A 106 -21.13 -3.68 -3.53
N GLY A 107 -19.86 -3.99 -3.20
CA GLY A 107 -18.85 -4.26 -4.21
C GLY A 107 -19.45 -5.30 -5.14
N GLY A 108 -19.66 -4.92 -6.40
CA GLY A 108 -20.36 -5.67 -7.42
C GLY A 108 -20.08 -7.16 -7.28
N ASN A 109 -21.07 -7.88 -6.78
CA ASN A 109 -21.06 -9.31 -6.75
C ASN A 109 -21.14 -9.77 -8.20
N TYR A 110 -20.02 -10.21 -8.77
CA TYR A 110 -19.99 -10.92 -10.05
C TYR A 110 -20.47 -12.38 -9.89
N ASP A 111 -21.33 -12.67 -8.91
CA ASP A 111 -22.17 -13.86 -8.89
C ASP A 111 -23.27 -13.69 -9.92
N ILE A 112 -22.86 -13.64 -11.19
CA ILE A 112 -23.72 -14.01 -12.31
C ILE A 112 -23.80 -15.54 -12.21
N GLY A 113 -24.60 -16.02 -11.24
CA GLY A 113 -24.95 -17.42 -11.16
C GLY A 113 -25.56 -17.81 -12.50
N LEU A 114 -24.83 -18.60 -13.28
CA LEU A 114 -25.29 -19.12 -14.55
C LEU A 114 -26.43 -20.09 -14.23
N GLN A 115 -27.66 -19.55 -14.13
CA GLN A 115 -28.86 -20.35 -13.96
C GLN A 115 -28.99 -21.23 -15.20
N ASP A 116 -28.98 -22.55 -14.97
CA ASP A 116 -28.99 -23.64 -15.95
C ASP A 116 -27.68 -24.01 -16.66
N ALA A 117 -26.56 -24.07 -15.93
CA ALA A 117 -25.41 -24.89 -16.35
C ALA A 117 -25.65 -26.40 -16.06
N GLY A 118 -26.74 -26.96 -16.60
CA GLY A 118 -27.12 -28.36 -16.40
C GLY A 118 -26.42 -29.35 -17.33
N ASP A 119 -25.78 -28.88 -18.40
CA ASP A 119 -25.05 -29.73 -19.33
C ASP A 119 -23.78 -29.01 -19.75
N GLY A 120 -22.62 -29.60 -19.44
CA GLY A 120 -21.31 -28.96 -19.53
C GLY A 120 -21.02 -28.35 -20.90
N VAL A 121 -20.31 -27.22 -20.90
CA VAL A 121 -19.85 -26.59 -22.15
C VAL A 121 -18.85 -27.50 -22.84
N VAL A 122 -19.31 -28.20 -23.88
CA VAL A 122 -18.47 -28.99 -24.78
C VAL A 122 -18.07 -28.15 -25.98
N THR A 123 -16.84 -27.67 -26.00
CA THR A 123 -16.22 -27.10 -27.21
C THR A 123 -15.74 -28.23 -28.11
N ARG A 124 -16.60 -28.68 -29.02
CA ARG A 124 -16.18 -29.57 -30.11
C ARG A 124 -15.63 -28.74 -31.28
N PHE A 125 -14.34 -28.87 -31.53
CA PHE A 125 -13.69 -28.34 -32.72
C PHE A 125 -14.29 -29.01 -33.98
N PRO A 126 -14.62 -28.26 -35.04
CA PRO A 126 -14.98 -28.85 -36.33
C PRO A 126 -13.79 -29.68 -36.86
N PRO A 127 -14.01 -30.91 -37.36
CA PRO A 127 -12.93 -31.73 -37.90
C PRO A 127 -12.33 -31.03 -39.12
N GLU A 128 -11.00 -30.97 -39.16
CA GLU A 128 -10.25 -30.28 -40.20
C GLU A 128 -10.54 -30.88 -41.59
N PRO A 129 -10.75 -30.05 -42.63
CA PRO A 129 -11.04 -30.52 -43.97
C PRO A 129 -9.79 -31.19 -44.57
N SER A 130 -9.95 -32.45 -45.01
CA SER A 130 -8.98 -33.21 -45.83
C SER A 130 -8.98 -32.76 -47.29
#